data_AF-A0A931T206-F1
#
_entry.id   AF-A0A931T206-F1
#
_cell.length_a   1.000
_cell.length_b   1.000
_cell.length_c   1.000
_cell.angle_alpha   90.00
_cell.angle_beta   90.00
_cell.angle_gamma   90.00
#
_symmetry.space_group_name_H-M   'P 1'
#
loop_
_entity.id
_entity.type
_entity.pdbx_description
1 polymer ?
#
loop_
_entity_poly.entity_id
_entity_poly.type
_entity_poly.pdbx_seq_one_letter_code
_entity_poly.pdbx_strand_id
1 'polypeptide(L)'
;MLLQTPIGKQIEVVIRRDRAGAVVGERKIVELTTELRPKVQGREIELRSWGLTGCELTPLVARELQRTGATGALVTSVRPGGPAAEAKPPIAEDDVVVEVRGQKVESLDALVALTDAIAKGMAKPVPALVAFERGDERFVTVVKLGPAPPEERSMEAQKAWFPAGTQVLTAPLAEALGLSGKAGVRVTQVYPGTAVEAAGIQVGDIVLAIDGEPIPATQPEDVQVLPAMVRQRKIGSKAELTIVRAGKELEVEIELPARPPEGKELPDYKNEPFEFTVREIAFKDRVENQWPAEVEGALVSSVETGGWAALANLKVGDLILAVDSMPIPDVKSL
;
A
#
# COMPACT_ATOMS: atom_id res chain seq x y z
N MET A 1 -31.49 16.48 -7.81
CA MET A 1 -30.88 17.81 -7.99
C MET A 1 -30.23 18.37 -6.73
N LEU A 2 -30.79 18.23 -5.53
CA LEU A 2 -30.16 18.74 -4.29
C LEU A 2 -28.74 18.17 -4.01
N LEU A 3 -28.50 16.89 -4.30
CA LEU A 3 -27.19 16.23 -4.11
C LEU A 3 -26.14 16.59 -5.17
N GLN A 4 -26.50 17.34 -6.21
CA GLN A 4 -25.59 17.77 -7.29
C GLN A 4 -25.19 19.25 -7.17
N THR A 5 -25.71 19.95 -6.17
CA THR A 5 -25.42 21.37 -5.95
C THR A 5 -24.04 21.51 -5.31
N PRO A 6 -23.14 22.35 -5.85
CA PRO A 6 -21.82 22.61 -5.25
C PRO A 6 -21.92 23.10 -3.80
N ILE A 7 -20.89 22.81 -3.00
CA ILE A 7 -20.79 23.24 -1.59
C ILE A 7 -20.82 24.78 -1.52
N GLY A 8 -21.58 25.34 -0.58
CA GLY A 8 -21.72 26.78 -0.39
C GLY A 8 -22.67 27.50 -1.36
N LYS A 9 -23.37 26.77 -2.25
CA LYS A 9 -24.36 27.37 -3.16
C LYS A 9 -25.73 27.43 -2.49
N GLN A 10 -26.37 28.59 -2.62
CA GLN A 10 -27.76 28.78 -2.20
C GLN A 10 -28.70 27.99 -3.12
N ILE A 11 -29.65 27.29 -2.50
CA ILE A 11 -30.67 26.51 -3.18
C ILE A 11 -32.05 26.88 -2.65
N GLU A 12 -32.95 27.19 -3.57
CA GLU A 12 -34.34 27.49 -3.26
C GLU A 12 -35.12 26.19 -3.14
N VAL A 13 -35.67 25.90 -1.96
CA VAL A 13 -36.49 24.71 -1.72
C VAL A 13 -37.88 25.11 -1.27
N VAL A 14 -38.90 24.65 -1.99
CA VAL A 14 -40.30 24.87 -1.64
C VAL A 14 -40.78 23.66 -0.83
N ILE A 15 -41.07 23.86 0.46
CA ILE A 15 -41.53 22.80 1.37
C ILE A 15 -42.96 23.10 1.81
N ARG A 16 -43.85 22.09 1.81
CA ARG A 16 -45.23 22.17 2.28
C ARG A 16 -45.47 21.04 3.30
N ARG A 17 -45.98 21.34 4.50
CA ARG A 17 -46.33 20.32 5.52
C ARG A 17 -47.65 20.67 6.21
N ASP A 18 -48.51 19.66 6.39
CA ASP A 18 -49.54 19.64 7.43
C ASP A 18 -49.37 18.40 8.33
N ARG A 19 -50.15 18.30 9.42
CA ARG A 19 -50.09 17.19 10.40
C ARG A 19 -50.81 15.90 9.95
N ALA A 20 -51.37 15.84 8.74
CA ALA A 20 -52.19 14.73 8.25
C ALA A 20 -51.87 14.27 6.80
N GLY A 21 -50.86 14.83 6.14
CA GLY A 21 -50.42 14.43 4.81
C GLY A 21 -51.24 14.99 3.64
N ALA A 22 -52.12 15.97 3.83
CA ALA A 22 -52.92 16.57 2.75
C ALA A 22 -52.44 17.98 2.35
N VAL A 23 -52.55 18.29 1.06
CA VAL A 23 -51.87 19.41 0.40
C VAL A 23 -52.74 20.67 0.50
N VAL A 24 -52.57 21.53 1.52
CA VAL A 24 -53.06 22.95 1.59
C VAL A 24 -51.89 23.91 1.91
N GLY A 25 -51.80 25.06 1.24
CA GLY A 25 -50.52 25.68 0.84
C GLY A 25 -49.97 26.82 1.70
N GLU A 26 -48.64 26.88 1.76
CA GLU A 26 -47.85 28.10 1.91
C GLU A 26 -46.46 27.85 1.28
N ARG A 27 -45.95 28.78 0.46
CA ARG A 27 -44.62 28.71 -0.15
C ARG A 27 -43.61 29.24 0.86
N LYS A 28 -42.82 28.37 1.47
CA LYS A 28 -41.71 28.80 2.33
C LYS A 28 -40.40 28.63 1.58
N ILE A 29 -39.76 29.76 1.25
CA ILE A 29 -38.40 29.82 0.71
C ILE A 29 -37.46 29.66 1.91
N VAL A 30 -36.65 28.61 1.91
CA VAL A 30 -35.64 28.36 2.94
C VAL A 30 -34.28 28.41 2.30
N GLU A 31 -33.43 29.30 2.78
CA GLU A 31 -32.02 29.32 2.42
C GLU A 31 -31.34 28.12 3.06
N LEU A 32 -30.84 27.20 2.23
CA LEU A 32 -30.03 26.07 2.68
C LEU A 32 -28.62 26.26 2.12
N THR A 33 -27.65 26.44 3.01
CA THR A 33 -26.24 26.35 2.66
C THR A 33 -25.88 24.87 2.63
N THR A 34 -25.47 24.37 1.46
CA THR A 34 -24.93 23.02 1.35
C THR A 34 -23.57 22.97 2.02
N GLU A 35 -23.45 22.12 3.04
CA GLU A 35 -22.17 21.77 3.67
C GLU A 35 -21.71 20.40 3.17
N LEU A 36 -20.40 20.17 3.15
CA LEU A 36 -19.86 18.84 2.84
C LEU A 36 -20.45 17.85 3.83
N ARG A 37 -21.11 16.80 3.34
CA ARG A 37 -21.56 15.71 4.20
C ARG A 37 -20.30 15.05 4.79
N PRO A 38 -20.09 15.08 6.11
CA PRO A 38 -18.96 14.40 6.71
C PRO A 38 -19.04 12.91 6.39
N LYS A 39 -17.89 12.28 6.12
CA LYS A 39 -17.81 10.83 5.96
C LYS A 39 -18.43 10.16 7.20
N VAL A 40 -19.11 9.03 7.01
CA VAL A 40 -19.79 8.31 8.12
C VAL A 40 -18.76 7.93 9.19
N GLN A 41 -17.59 7.47 8.75
CA GLN A 41 -16.39 7.31 9.57
C GLN A 41 -15.41 8.41 9.24
N GLY A 42 -14.75 8.94 10.26
CA GLY A 42 -13.68 9.92 10.11
C GLY A 42 -12.47 9.31 9.42
N ARG A 43 -11.59 10.18 8.92
CA ARG A 43 -10.30 9.74 8.39
C ARG A 43 -9.47 9.10 9.50
N GLU A 44 -8.84 7.96 9.21
CA GLU A 44 -7.96 7.27 10.14
C GLU A 44 -6.49 7.46 9.77
N ILE A 45 -5.63 7.63 10.78
CA ILE A 45 -4.19 7.75 10.65
C ILE A 45 -3.52 6.87 11.70
N GLU A 46 -2.58 6.03 11.27
CA GLU A 46 -1.69 5.32 12.18
C GLU A 46 -0.65 6.29 12.76
N LEU A 47 -0.75 6.56 14.06
CA LEU A 47 0.21 7.37 14.81
C LEU A 47 1.29 6.45 15.37
N ARG A 48 2.25 6.05 14.54
CA ARG A 48 3.32 5.08 14.89
C ARG A 48 4.15 5.50 16.11
N SER A 49 4.41 6.79 16.30
CA SER A 49 5.11 7.33 17.48
C SER A 49 4.36 7.11 18.80
N TRP A 50 3.04 6.87 18.71
CA TRP A 50 2.16 6.56 19.83
C TRP A 50 1.90 5.05 19.94
N GLY A 51 1.99 4.32 18.83
CA GLY A 51 1.51 2.94 18.74
C GLY A 51 0.00 2.85 18.85
N LEU A 52 -0.73 3.76 18.19
CA LEU A 52 -2.20 3.75 18.11
C LEU A 52 -2.67 4.21 16.74
N THR A 53 -3.92 3.93 16.40
CA THR A 53 -4.63 4.53 15.26
C THR A 53 -5.59 5.59 15.77
N GLY A 54 -5.45 6.81 15.25
CA GLY A 54 -6.34 7.92 15.51
C GLY A 54 -7.36 8.06 14.39
N CYS A 55 -8.62 8.27 14.73
CA CYS A 55 -9.72 8.56 13.83
C CYS A 55 -10.23 9.98 14.09
N GLU A 56 -10.57 10.69 13.01
CA GLU A 56 -11.21 11.98 13.10
C GLU A 56 -12.59 11.85 13.77
N LEU A 57 -12.82 12.64 14.82
CA LEU A 57 -14.06 12.59 15.57
C LEU A 57 -15.17 13.33 14.80
N THR A 58 -15.97 12.59 14.02
CA THR A 58 -17.09 13.19 13.29
C THR A 58 -18.25 13.52 14.23
N PRO A 59 -19.14 14.48 13.88
CA PRO A 59 -20.31 14.80 14.70
C PRO A 59 -21.27 13.61 14.93
N LEU A 60 -21.30 12.65 14.01
CA LEU A 60 -22.10 11.43 14.15
C LEU A 60 -21.47 10.50 15.19
N VAL A 61 -20.16 10.22 15.05
CA VAL A 61 -19.41 9.36 15.98
C VAL A 61 -19.40 9.97 17.39
N ALA A 62 -19.22 11.29 17.51
CA ALA A 62 -19.30 11.98 18.80
C ALA A 62 -20.64 11.75 19.52
N ARG A 63 -21.76 11.73 18.78
CA ARG A 63 -23.09 11.44 19.34
C ARG A 63 -23.27 9.98 19.71
N GLU A 64 -22.73 9.05 18.92
CA GLU A 64 -22.73 7.62 19.24
C GLU A 64 -21.96 7.33 20.54
N LEU A 65 -20.84 8.02 20.73
CA LEU A 65 -20.04 8.00 21.96
C LEU A 65 -20.66 8.81 23.11
N GLN A 66 -21.86 9.37 22.94
CA GLN A 66 -22.56 10.21 23.92
C GLN A 66 -21.78 11.45 24.40
N ARG A 67 -20.89 11.97 23.54
CA ARG A 67 -20.08 13.15 23.83
C ARG A 67 -20.85 14.43 23.50
N THR A 68 -20.61 15.47 24.31
CA THR A 68 -21.22 16.79 24.09
C THR A 68 -20.46 17.64 23.06
N GLY A 69 -19.20 17.28 22.77
CA GLY A 69 -18.34 17.96 21.80
C GLY A 69 -17.74 17.02 20.76
N ALA A 70 -17.42 17.57 19.59
CA ALA A 70 -16.81 16.85 18.46
C ALA A 70 -15.31 17.17 18.28
N THR A 71 -14.64 17.63 19.35
CA THR A 71 -13.21 17.96 19.33
C THR A 71 -12.38 16.85 19.96
N GLY A 72 -11.19 16.61 19.42
CA GLY A 72 -10.27 15.58 19.87
C GLY A 72 -9.90 14.60 18.75
N ALA A 73 -9.05 13.64 19.08
CA ALA A 73 -8.74 12.52 18.21
C ALA A 73 -9.22 11.22 18.87
N LEU A 74 -10.16 10.53 18.22
CA LEU A 74 -10.67 9.24 18.68
C LEU A 74 -9.60 8.18 18.48
N VAL A 75 -9.42 7.29 19.45
CA VAL A 75 -8.52 6.15 19.35
C VAL A 75 -9.33 4.93 18.91
N THR A 76 -9.05 4.40 17.72
CA THR A 76 -9.74 3.21 17.20
C THR A 76 -8.97 1.93 17.42
N SER A 77 -7.65 2.01 17.59
CA SER A 77 -6.86 0.84 18.00
C SER A 77 -5.58 1.25 18.71
N VAL A 78 -5.04 0.35 19.54
CA VAL A 78 -3.76 0.55 20.22
C VAL A 78 -2.90 -0.70 20.02
N ARG A 79 -1.67 -0.51 19.52
CA ARG A 79 -0.69 -1.58 19.32
C ARG A 79 -0.23 -2.11 20.69
N PRO A 80 -0.37 -3.42 20.97
CA PRO A 80 0.19 -4.01 22.18
C PRO A 80 1.71 -3.77 22.27
N GLY A 81 2.18 -3.32 23.44
CA GLY A 81 3.59 -2.95 23.66
C GLY A 81 4.00 -1.60 23.04
N GLY A 82 3.08 -0.86 22.43
CA GLY A 82 3.33 0.50 21.97
C GLY A 82 3.29 1.55 23.10
N PRO A 83 3.82 2.77 22.89
CA PRO A 83 3.88 3.82 23.91
C PRO A 83 2.54 4.15 24.58
N ALA A 84 1.43 4.12 23.85
CA ALA A 84 0.09 4.38 24.35
C ALA A 84 -0.44 3.24 25.25
N ALA A 85 -0.15 1.98 24.89
CA ALA A 85 -0.49 0.80 25.70
C ALA A 85 0.38 0.70 26.98
N GLU A 86 1.64 1.16 26.93
CA GLU A 86 2.55 1.14 28.08
C GLU A 86 2.34 2.31 29.05
N ALA A 87 1.54 3.31 28.66
CA ALA A 87 1.22 4.47 29.48
C ALA A 87 0.47 4.06 30.77
N LYS A 88 0.46 4.95 31.78
CA LYS A 88 -0.15 4.68 33.09
C LYS A 88 -1.04 5.85 33.53
N PRO A 89 -2.38 5.74 33.45
CA PRO A 89 -3.14 4.62 32.88
C PRO A 89 -2.91 4.48 31.36
N PRO A 90 -3.13 3.28 30.77
CA PRO A 90 -3.00 3.08 29.34
C PRO A 90 -4.13 3.77 28.58
N ILE A 91 -3.81 4.29 27.40
CA ILE A 91 -4.80 4.71 26.41
C ILE A 91 -5.32 3.44 25.72
N ALA A 92 -6.63 3.37 25.51
CA ALA A 92 -7.35 2.23 24.95
C ALA A 92 -8.21 2.65 23.74
N GLU A 93 -8.79 1.66 23.07
CA GLU A 93 -9.86 1.88 22.08
C GLU A 93 -11.03 2.66 22.71
N ASP A 94 -11.68 3.49 21.89
CA ASP A 94 -12.75 4.43 22.25
C ASP A 94 -12.34 5.62 23.14
N ASP A 95 -11.08 5.71 23.56
CA ASP A 95 -10.57 6.91 24.22
C ASP A 95 -10.50 8.09 23.23
N VAL A 96 -10.75 9.30 23.70
CA VAL A 96 -10.57 10.52 22.90
C VAL A 96 -9.43 11.35 23.49
N VAL A 97 -8.35 11.52 22.73
CA VAL A 97 -7.24 12.39 23.12
C VAL A 97 -7.66 13.85 22.94
N VAL A 98 -7.60 14.62 24.02
CA VAL A 98 -8.08 16.02 24.06
C VAL A 98 -6.99 17.03 24.36
N GLU A 99 -5.84 16.61 24.90
CA GLU A 99 -4.74 17.51 25.22
C GLU A 99 -3.37 16.81 25.18
N VAL A 100 -2.35 17.50 24.67
CA VAL A 100 -0.94 17.04 24.70
C VAL A 100 -0.05 18.21 25.16
N ARG A 101 0.70 18.01 26.24
CA ARG A 101 1.60 19.01 26.86
C ARG A 101 0.92 20.37 27.13
N GLY A 102 -0.34 20.36 27.58
CA GLY A 102 -1.10 21.60 27.84
C GLY A 102 -1.75 22.22 26.60
N GLN A 103 -1.50 21.68 25.41
CA GLN A 103 -2.09 22.16 24.16
C GLN A 103 -3.32 21.33 23.82
N LYS A 104 -4.45 21.99 23.55
CA LYS A 104 -5.69 21.33 23.15
C LYS A 104 -5.53 20.61 21.80
N VAL A 105 -6.09 19.42 21.73
CA VAL A 105 -6.23 18.64 20.50
C VAL A 105 -7.63 18.90 19.96
N GLU A 106 -7.76 19.78 18.97
CA GLU A 106 -9.07 20.10 18.38
C GLU A 106 -9.47 19.11 17.28
N SER A 107 -8.50 18.47 16.63
CA SER A 107 -8.69 17.52 15.54
C SER A 107 -7.58 16.46 15.50
N LEU A 108 -7.75 15.45 14.64
CA LEU A 108 -6.71 14.47 14.36
C LEU A 108 -5.43 15.13 13.80
N ASP A 109 -5.56 16.13 12.92
CA ASP A 109 -4.41 16.87 12.40
C ASP A 109 -3.67 17.66 13.48
N ALA A 110 -4.40 18.23 14.46
CA ALA A 110 -3.75 18.87 15.61
C ALA A 110 -2.93 17.87 16.42
N LEU A 111 -3.44 16.65 16.61
CA LEU A 111 -2.68 15.59 17.29
C LEU A 111 -1.41 15.21 16.51
N VAL A 112 -1.51 15.06 15.18
CA VAL A 112 -0.35 14.78 14.30
C VAL A 112 0.69 15.89 14.43
N ALA A 113 0.28 17.16 14.30
CA ALA A 113 1.19 18.30 14.36
C ALA A 113 1.90 18.42 15.73
N LEU A 114 1.17 18.22 16.83
CA LEU A 114 1.73 18.20 18.18
C LEU A 114 2.71 17.04 18.37
N THR A 115 2.41 15.87 17.79
CA THR A 115 3.29 14.70 17.82
C THR A 115 4.60 14.97 17.10
N ASP A 116 4.52 15.50 15.88
CA ASP A 116 5.69 15.85 15.08
C ASP A 116 6.57 16.87 15.79
N ALA A 117 5.98 17.90 16.41
CA ALA A 117 6.72 18.89 17.18
C ALA A 117 7.47 18.30 18.39
N ILE A 118 7.01 17.17 18.94
CA ILE A 118 7.61 16.51 20.10
C ILE A 118 8.66 15.47 19.68
N ALA A 119 8.34 14.66 18.68
CA ALA A 119 9.05 13.43 18.38
C ALA A 119 9.98 13.51 17.16
N LYS A 120 9.69 14.38 16.19
CA LYS A 120 10.44 14.44 14.94
C LYS A 120 11.88 14.92 15.19
N GLY A 121 12.85 14.15 14.71
CA GLY A 121 14.27 14.45 14.88
C GLY A 121 14.85 14.13 16.26
N MET A 122 14.06 13.58 17.19
CA MET A 122 14.55 13.16 18.50
C MET A 122 15.15 11.76 18.43
N ALA A 123 16.34 11.58 19.01
CA ALA A 123 17.01 10.28 19.05
C ALA A 123 16.43 9.31 20.10
N LYS A 124 15.70 9.84 21.10
CA LYS A 124 15.12 9.06 22.21
C LYS A 124 13.66 9.46 22.44
N PRO A 125 12.81 8.54 22.92
CA PRO A 125 11.44 8.86 23.31
C PRO A 125 11.37 9.97 24.35
N VAL A 126 10.55 10.97 24.08
CA VAL A 126 10.33 12.12 24.95
C VAL A 126 9.00 11.95 25.68
N PRO A 127 8.96 12.01 27.03
CA PRO A 127 7.71 11.93 27.76
C PRO A 127 6.83 13.15 27.44
N ALA A 128 5.56 12.89 27.17
CA ALA A 128 4.52 13.90 26.95
C ALA A 128 3.36 13.62 27.91
N LEU A 129 2.93 14.66 28.64
CA LEU A 129 1.71 14.62 29.43
C LEU A 129 0.52 14.68 28.45
N VAL A 130 -0.40 13.74 28.57
CA VAL A 130 -1.54 13.59 27.67
C VAL A 130 -2.80 13.52 28.51
N ALA A 131 -3.82 14.30 28.15
CA ALA A 131 -5.16 14.12 28.68
C ALA A 131 -6.06 13.46 27.63
N PHE A 132 -6.83 12.47 28.08
CA PHE A 132 -7.81 11.76 27.26
C PHE A 132 -9.11 11.56 28.03
N GLU A 133 -10.19 11.33 27.30
CA GLU A 133 -11.51 11.10 27.85
C GLU A 133 -11.96 9.68 27.53
N ARG A 134 -12.52 9.00 28.52
CA ARG A 134 -13.07 7.65 28.41
C ARG A 134 -14.47 7.68 29.00
N GLY A 135 -15.49 7.57 28.15
CA GLY A 135 -16.86 7.90 28.56
C GLY A 135 -16.98 9.37 28.97
N ASP A 136 -17.43 9.63 30.20
CA ASP A 136 -17.56 10.95 30.81
C ASP A 136 -16.40 11.33 31.74
N GLU A 137 -15.44 10.42 31.94
CA GLU A 137 -14.28 10.62 32.79
C GLU A 137 -13.09 11.19 32.00
N ARG A 138 -12.34 12.09 32.64
CA ARG A 138 -11.11 12.68 32.08
C ARG A 138 -9.89 12.15 32.82
N PHE A 139 -8.99 11.52 32.07
CA PHE A 139 -7.74 10.94 32.55
C PHE A 139 -6.54 11.76 32.11
N VAL A 140 -5.44 11.60 32.85
CA VAL A 140 -4.12 12.14 32.49
C VAL A 140 -3.10 11.00 32.56
N THR A 141 -2.25 10.89 31.55
CA THR A 141 -1.21 9.88 31.46
C THR A 141 0.07 10.47 30.86
N VAL A 142 1.16 9.70 30.91
CA VAL A 142 2.43 10.06 30.27
C VAL A 142 2.74 9.07 29.16
N VAL A 143 2.79 9.56 27.93
CA VAL A 143 3.15 8.77 26.75
C VAL A 143 4.59 9.12 26.35
N LYS A 144 5.42 8.11 26.11
CA LYS A 144 6.82 8.30 25.67
C LYS A 144 6.88 8.36 24.15
N LEU A 145 6.74 9.56 23.59
CA LEU A 145 6.70 9.77 22.14
C LEU A 145 8.12 9.78 21.56
N GLY A 146 8.46 8.75 20.80
CA GLY A 146 9.75 8.61 20.11
C GLY A 146 9.64 8.87 18.62
N PRO A 147 10.78 8.88 17.89
CA PRO A 147 10.75 8.89 16.44
C PRO A 147 9.87 7.73 15.98
N ALA A 148 8.98 7.99 15.02
CA ALA A 148 8.12 6.95 14.46
C ALA A 148 9.01 5.78 14.03
N PRO A 149 8.73 4.54 14.48
CA PRO A 149 9.45 3.39 13.96
C PRO A 149 9.35 3.41 12.42
N PRO A 150 10.42 2.98 11.73
CA PRO A 150 10.36 2.88 10.28
C PRO A 150 9.15 2.03 9.90
N GLU A 151 8.49 2.40 8.80
CA GLU A 151 7.38 1.64 8.28
C GLU A 151 7.84 0.19 8.06
N GLU A 152 7.29 -0.74 8.85
CA GLU A 152 7.55 -2.17 8.75
C GLU A 152 6.82 -2.68 7.50
N ARG A 153 7.34 -2.34 6.32
CA ARG A 153 6.98 -3.09 5.12
C ARG A 153 7.55 -4.48 5.33
N SER A 154 6.68 -5.49 5.32
CA SER A 154 7.11 -6.88 5.33
C SER A 154 7.86 -7.15 4.02
N MET A 155 9.15 -6.81 4.02
CA MET A 155 10.06 -7.19 2.98
C MET A 155 10.19 -8.70 3.10
N GLU A 156 9.70 -9.45 2.11
CA GLU A 156 10.00 -10.86 2.08
C GLU A 156 11.53 -11.02 2.08
N ALA A 157 12.02 -12.03 2.80
CA ALA A 157 13.46 -12.28 2.84
C ALA A 157 14.00 -12.38 1.41
N GLN A 158 15.00 -11.56 1.06
CA GLN A 158 15.60 -11.61 -0.26
C GLN A 158 16.14 -13.02 -0.51
N LYS A 159 15.77 -13.59 -1.66
CA LYS A 159 16.24 -14.90 -2.11
C LYS A 159 16.93 -14.75 -3.46
N ALA A 160 17.81 -15.71 -3.75
CA ALA A 160 18.33 -15.89 -5.10
C ALA A 160 17.17 -16.08 -6.09
N TRP A 161 17.36 -15.57 -7.30
CA TRP A 161 16.31 -15.49 -8.32
C TRP A 161 16.89 -15.79 -9.70
N PHE A 162 16.09 -16.47 -10.53
CA PHE A 162 16.40 -16.73 -11.93
C PHE A 162 15.61 -15.73 -12.80
N PRO A 163 16.26 -14.71 -13.38
CA PRO A 163 15.60 -13.61 -14.07
C PRO A 163 15.12 -13.96 -15.49
N ALA A 164 14.21 -14.92 -15.59
CA ALA A 164 13.57 -15.30 -16.85
C ALA A 164 12.17 -15.87 -16.64
N GLY A 165 11.35 -15.75 -17.68
CA GLY A 165 10.10 -16.49 -17.79
C GLY A 165 10.40 -17.94 -18.13
N THR A 166 9.73 -18.87 -17.44
CA THR A 166 9.91 -20.31 -17.65
C THR A 166 8.58 -21.02 -17.79
N GLN A 167 8.58 -22.12 -18.54
CA GLN A 167 7.47 -23.05 -18.70
C GLN A 167 7.95 -24.44 -18.33
N VAL A 168 7.17 -25.21 -17.58
CA VAL A 168 7.51 -26.61 -17.28
C VAL A 168 7.59 -27.41 -18.57
N LEU A 169 8.63 -28.24 -18.69
CA LEU A 169 8.76 -29.21 -19.77
C LEU A 169 7.86 -30.41 -19.46
N THR A 170 6.58 -30.32 -19.84
CA THR A 170 5.65 -31.43 -19.64
C THR A 170 6.00 -32.64 -20.52
N ALA A 171 5.63 -33.85 -20.12
CA ALA A 171 5.96 -35.06 -20.89
C ALA A 171 5.54 -34.98 -22.39
N PRO A 172 4.31 -34.52 -22.74
CA PRO A 172 3.94 -34.35 -24.14
C PRO A 172 4.78 -33.28 -24.88
N LEU A 173 5.19 -32.21 -24.17
CA LEU A 173 6.05 -31.17 -24.73
C LEU A 173 7.47 -31.70 -24.96
N ALA A 174 8.01 -32.48 -24.01
CA ALA A 174 9.31 -33.12 -24.13
C ALA A 174 9.34 -34.07 -25.35
N GLU A 175 8.30 -34.89 -25.52
CA GLU A 175 8.17 -35.79 -26.67
C GLU A 175 8.10 -35.04 -28.00
N ALA A 176 7.28 -34.00 -28.08
CA ALA A 176 7.17 -33.16 -29.28
C ALA A 176 8.49 -32.45 -29.64
N LEU A 177 9.36 -32.20 -28.66
CA LEU A 177 10.68 -31.57 -28.84
C LEU A 177 11.82 -32.58 -29.01
N GLY A 178 11.54 -33.89 -29.05
CA GLY A 178 12.56 -34.95 -29.19
C GLY A 178 13.41 -35.17 -27.93
N LEU A 179 12.89 -34.80 -26.77
CA LEU A 179 13.52 -34.90 -25.45
C LEU A 179 12.75 -35.86 -24.54
N SER A 180 12.17 -36.91 -25.12
CA SER A 180 11.36 -37.90 -24.39
C SER A 180 12.10 -38.43 -23.15
N GLY A 181 11.41 -38.40 -22.01
CA GLY A 181 11.96 -38.84 -20.72
C GLY A 181 12.81 -37.80 -19.99
N LYS A 182 13.08 -36.63 -20.56
CA LYS A 182 13.74 -35.52 -19.86
C LYS A 182 12.73 -34.70 -19.06
N ALA A 183 13.19 -34.17 -17.94
CA ALA A 183 12.47 -33.25 -17.06
C ALA A 183 13.23 -31.91 -17.02
N GLY A 184 12.51 -30.82 -16.78
CA GLY A 184 13.11 -29.50 -16.66
C GLY A 184 12.16 -28.37 -16.97
N VAL A 185 12.73 -27.21 -17.30
CA VAL A 185 11.94 -26.04 -17.67
C VAL A 185 12.48 -25.41 -18.94
N ARG A 186 11.57 -24.96 -19.81
CA ARG A 186 11.88 -24.22 -21.02
C ARG A 186 11.85 -22.73 -20.74
N VAL A 187 12.87 -22.01 -21.18
CA VAL A 187 12.93 -20.54 -21.11
C VAL A 187 11.97 -19.96 -22.14
N THR A 188 10.99 -19.18 -21.67
CA THR A 188 9.99 -18.51 -22.53
C THR A 188 10.28 -17.03 -22.72
N GLN A 189 11.01 -16.42 -21.80
CA GLN A 189 11.37 -15.01 -21.87
C GLN A 189 12.71 -14.79 -21.14
N VAL A 190 13.59 -13.99 -21.73
CA VAL A 190 14.81 -13.51 -21.08
C VAL A 190 14.61 -12.03 -20.76
N TYR A 191 14.85 -11.63 -19.52
CA TYR A 191 14.71 -10.23 -19.13
C TYR A 191 15.97 -9.43 -19.50
N PRO A 192 15.85 -8.30 -20.20
CA PRO A 192 17.01 -7.48 -20.59
C PRO A 192 17.80 -6.95 -19.40
N GLY A 193 19.11 -6.84 -19.55
CA GLY A 193 20.02 -6.32 -18.52
C GLY A 193 20.18 -7.22 -17.31
N THR A 194 19.81 -8.51 -17.40
CA THR A 194 19.86 -9.46 -16.28
C THR A 194 20.93 -10.53 -16.44
N ALA A 195 21.20 -11.26 -15.35
CA ALA A 195 22.22 -12.32 -15.34
C ALA A 195 21.95 -13.46 -16.35
N VAL A 196 20.68 -13.74 -16.67
CA VAL A 196 20.30 -14.75 -17.67
C VAL A 196 20.69 -14.29 -19.09
N GLU A 197 20.46 -13.02 -19.41
CA GLU A 197 20.91 -12.45 -20.68
C GLU A 197 22.44 -12.41 -20.78
N ALA A 198 23.11 -11.98 -19.70
CA ALA A 198 24.57 -11.91 -19.64
C ALA A 198 25.24 -13.29 -19.77
N ALA A 199 24.59 -14.35 -19.26
CA ALA A 199 25.03 -15.74 -19.42
C ALA A 199 24.79 -16.29 -20.83
N GLY A 200 24.16 -15.53 -21.73
CA GLY A 200 23.88 -15.94 -23.10
C GLY A 200 22.79 -16.99 -23.23
N ILE A 201 21.93 -17.15 -22.21
CA ILE A 201 20.73 -17.99 -22.25
C ILE A 201 19.70 -17.32 -23.17
N GLN A 202 18.98 -18.13 -23.94
CA GLN A 202 18.08 -17.67 -24.98
C GLN A 202 16.67 -18.24 -24.79
N VAL A 203 15.69 -17.54 -25.34
CA VAL A 203 14.32 -18.06 -25.44
C VAL A 203 14.34 -19.37 -26.23
N GLY A 204 13.73 -20.40 -25.68
CA GLY A 204 13.70 -21.75 -26.24
C GLY A 204 14.72 -22.70 -25.65
N ASP A 205 15.71 -22.23 -24.88
CA ASP A 205 16.59 -23.11 -24.12
C ASP A 205 15.80 -23.93 -23.10
N ILE A 206 16.25 -25.16 -22.85
CA ILE A 206 15.62 -26.06 -21.89
C ILE A 206 16.64 -26.36 -20.79
N VAL A 207 16.37 -25.88 -19.58
CA VAL A 207 17.21 -26.10 -18.40
C VAL A 207 16.81 -27.45 -17.78
N LEU A 208 17.75 -28.38 -17.76
CA LEU A 208 17.56 -29.74 -17.25
C LEU A 208 18.06 -29.90 -15.82
N ALA A 209 19.14 -29.21 -15.46
CA ALA A 209 19.78 -29.30 -14.15
C ALA A 209 20.38 -27.96 -13.72
N ILE A 210 20.61 -27.83 -12.41
CA ILE A 210 21.32 -26.72 -11.77
C ILE A 210 22.32 -27.30 -10.76
N ASP A 211 23.60 -26.99 -10.91
CA ASP A 211 24.72 -27.53 -10.13
C ASP A 211 24.77 -29.07 -10.14
N GLY A 212 24.43 -29.67 -11.30
CA GLY A 212 24.31 -31.12 -11.46
C GLY A 212 23.07 -31.75 -10.81
N GLU A 213 22.25 -30.98 -10.08
CA GLU A 213 20.96 -31.44 -9.56
C GLU A 213 19.89 -31.37 -10.66
N PRO A 214 19.26 -32.49 -11.05
CA PRO A 214 18.18 -32.47 -12.03
C PRO A 214 17.01 -31.62 -11.56
N ILE A 215 16.33 -30.95 -12.49
CA ILE A 215 15.09 -30.22 -12.23
C ILE A 215 13.92 -31.17 -12.53
N PRO A 216 13.31 -31.81 -11.52
CA PRO A 216 12.28 -32.84 -11.72
C PRO A 216 10.91 -32.24 -12.05
N ALA A 217 10.85 -31.30 -12.99
CA ALA A 217 9.62 -30.66 -13.43
C ALA A 217 9.09 -31.35 -14.70
N THR A 218 7.96 -32.03 -14.57
CA THR A 218 7.32 -32.80 -15.67
C THR A 218 5.82 -32.55 -15.80
N GLN A 219 5.22 -31.89 -14.82
CA GLN A 219 3.80 -31.60 -14.76
C GLN A 219 3.54 -30.08 -14.63
N PRO A 220 2.41 -29.56 -15.13
CA PRO A 220 2.09 -28.12 -15.04
C PRO A 220 2.20 -27.53 -13.62
N GLU A 221 1.89 -28.31 -12.59
CA GLU A 221 2.01 -27.96 -11.17
C GLU A 221 3.45 -27.76 -10.68
N ASP A 222 4.46 -28.29 -11.39
CA ASP A 222 5.88 -28.22 -11.03
C ASP A 222 6.52 -26.85 -11.33
N VAL A 223 5.72 -25.82 -11.65
CA VAL A 223 6.20 -24.47 -11.99
C VAL A 223 7.10 -23.85 -10.90
N GLN A 224 6.97 -24.30 -9.65
CA GLN A 224 7.76 -23.81 -8.53
C GLN A 224 9.06 -24.60 -8.30
N VAL A 225 9.33 -25.69 -9.02
CA VAL A 225 10.52 -26.54 -8.79
C VAL A 225 11.82 -25.77 -9.02
N LEU A 226 12.02 -25.18 -10.21
CA LEU A 226 13.22 -24.36 -10.46
C LEU A 226 13.32 -23.17 -9.49
N PRO A 227 12.27 -22.34 -9.30
CA PRO A 227 12.32 -21.26 -8.31
C PRO A 227 12.69 -21.73 -6.90
N ALA A 228 12.18 -22.87 -6.45
CA ALA A 228 12.50 -23.42 -5.13
C ALA A 228 13.97 -23.85 -5.04
N MET A 229 14.49 -24.53 -6.07
CA MET A 229 15.90 -24.91 -6.15
C MET A 229 16.80 -23.67 -6.14
N VAL A 230 16.49 -22.65 -6.95
CA VAL A 230 17.24 -21.40 -7.00
C VAL A 230 17.23 -20.67 -5.64
N ARG A 231 16.10 -20.61 -4.95
CA ARG A 231 15.98 -19.98 -3.61
C ARG A 231 16.82 -20.64 -2.52
N GLN A 232 17.28 -21.88 -2.72
CA GLN A 232 18.18 -22.57 -1.80
C GLN A 232 19.64 -22.14 -1.98
N ARG A 233 20.00 -21.54 -3.12
CA ARG A 233 21.33 -20.98 -3.36
C ARG A 233 21.48 -19.60 -2.71
N LYS A 234 22.74 -19.17 -2.57
CA LYS A 234 23.06 -17.85 -2.01
C LYS A 234 22.86 -16.77 -3.07
N ILE A 235 22.44 -15.60 -2.64
CA ILE A 235 22.43 -14.41 -3.51
C ILE A 235 23.87 -14.13 -3.96
N GLY A 236 24.07 -13.92 -5.26
CA GLY A 236 25.36 -13.65 -5.89
C GLY A 236 26.23 -14.89 -6.09
N SER A 237 25.77 -16.10 -5.74
CA SER A 237 26.53 -17.30 -6.08
C SER A 237 26.40 -17.63 -7.57
N LYS A 238 27.46 -18.20 -8.13
CA LYS A 238 27.42 -18.83 -9.44
C LYS A 238 26.73 -20.18 -9.37
N ALA A 239 25.97 -20.52 -10.41
CA ALA A 239 25.35 -21.81 -10.59
C ALA A 239 25.62 -22.33 -12.02
N GLU A 240 25.92 -23.61 -12.14
CA GLU A 240 26.14 -24.28 -13.43
C GLU A 240 24.82 -24.86 -13.94
N LEU A 241 24.36 -24.43 -15.12
CA LEU A 241 23.12 -24.92 -15.72
C LEU A 241 23.43 -25.87 -16.88
N THR A 242 22.93 -27.09 -16.78
CA THR A 242 22.86 -28.01 -17.91
C THR A 242 21.65 -27.66 -18.74
N ILE A 243 21.86 -27.11 -19.93
CA ILE A 243 20.79 -26.70 -20.85
C ILE A 243 20.81 -27.51 -22.15
N VAL A 244 19.67 -27.58 -22.83
CA VAL A 244 19.57 -28.05 -24.22
C VAL A 244 19.23 -26.89 -25.12
N ARG A 245 20.07 -26.67 -26.15
CA ARG A 245 19.85 -25.69 -27.22
C ARG A 245 20.00 -26.37 -28.57
N ALA A 246 18.96 -26.27 -29.41
CA ALA A 246 18.94 -26.91 -30.74
C ALA A 246 19.33 -28.41 -30.71
N GLY A 247 18.89 -29.13 -29.67
CA GLY A 247 19.15 -30.56 -29.48
C GLY A 247 20.52 -30.92 -28.90
N LYS A 248 21.40 -29.95 -28.63
CA LYS A 248 22.71 -30.18 -27.99
C LYS A 248 22.70 -29.77 -26.54
N GLU A 249 23.31 -30.58 -25.68
CA GLU A 249 23.55 -30.23 -24.28
C GLU A 249 24.75 -29.28 -24.17
N LEU A 250 24.58 -28.24 -23.36
CA LEU A 250 25.58 -27.21 -23.06
C LEU A 250 25.58 -26.97 -21.56
N GLU A 251 26.76 -26.67 -21.01
CA GLU A 251 26.89 -26.16 -19.65
C GLU A 251 27.04 -24.64 -19.70
N VAL A 252 26.23 -23.92 -18.93
CA VAL A 252 26.21 -22.46 -18.87
C VAL A 252 26.28 -22.03 -17.41
N GLU A 253 27.32 -21.27 -17.07
CA GLU A 253 27.46 -20.67 -15.74
C GLU A 253 26.64 -19.37 -15.66
N ILE A 254 25.86 -19.20 -14.60
CA ILE A 254 25.09 -17.98 -14.34
C ILE A 254 25.35 -17.46 -12.94
N GLU A 255 25.31 -16.15 -12.74
CA GLU A 255 25.20 -15.57 -11.41
C GLU A 255 23.73 -15.48 -10.99
N LEU A 256 23.40 -15.86 -9.75
CA LEU A 256 22.03 -15.79 -9.22
C LEU A 256 21.81 -14.49 -8.42
N PRO A 257 21.20 -13.43 -9.00
CA PRO A 257 20.97 -12.18 -8.29
C PRO A 257 19.87 -12.30 -7.22
N ALA A 258 19.73 -11.27 -6.40
CA ALA A 258 18.58 -11.12 -5.52
C ALA A 258 17.30 -10.91 -6.34
N ARG A 259 16.16 -11.41 -5.85
CA ARG A 259 14.85 -11.03 -6.38
C ARG A 259 14.66 -9.51 -6.26
N PRO A 260 14.27 -8.79 -7.34
CA PRO A 260 13.91 -7.38 -7.25
C PRO A 260 12.66 -7.20 -6.38
N PRO A 261 12.50 -6.07 -5.68
CA PRO A 261 11.33 -5.80 -4.85
C PRO A 261 10.03 -5.83 -5.68
N GLU A 262 8.96 -6.37 -5.11
CA GLU A 262 7.62 -6.33 -5.70
C GLU A 262 6.95 -4.98 -5.44
N GLY A 263 5.91 -4.64 -6.21
CA GLY A 263 5.19 -3.37 -6.05
C GLY A 263 4.69 -3.10 -4.61
N LYS A 264 4.27 -4.13 -3.88
CA LYS A 264 3.83 -4.04 -2.47
C LYS A 264 4.96 -3.73 -1.48
N GLU A 265 6.22 -3.98 -1.88
CA GLU A 265 7.43 -3.78 -1.06
C GLU A 265 8.03 -2.38 -1.31
N LEU A 266 7.58 -1.70 -2.36
CA LEU A 266 8.10 -0.40 -2.77
C LEU A 266 7.38 0.77 -2.10
N PRO A 267 8.00 1.97 -2.06
CA PRO A 267 7.35 3.19 -1.62
C PRO A 267 6.03 3.46 -2.34
N ASP A 268 5.02 3.78 -1.54
CA ASP A 268 3.74 4.28 -1.98
C ASP A 268 3.41 5.64 -1.35
N TYR A 269 2.48 6.34 -1.96
CA TYR A 269 1.92 7.60 -1.50
C TYR A 269 0.41 7.56 -1.70
N LYS A 270 -0.33 7.81 -0.62
CA LYS A 270 -1.78 7.93 -0.65
C LYS A 270 -2.16 9.40 -0.73
N ASN A 271 -2.81 9.79 -1.82
CA ASN A 271 -3.43 11.10 -1.94
C ASN A 271 -4.85 11.03 -1.39
N GLU A 272 -5.07 11.56 -0.20
CA GLU A 272 -6.38 11.54 0.45
C GLU A 272 -7.40 12.49 -0.20
N PRO A 273 -7.04 13.73 -0.62
CA PRO A 273 -8.01 14.63 -1.26
C PRO A 273 -8.61 14.07 -2.56
N PHE A 274 -7.80 13.38 -3.36
CA PHE A 274 -8.24 12.79 -4.62
C PHE A 274 -8.53 11.28 -4.53
N GLU A 275 -8.32 10.68 -3.36
CA GLU A 275 -8.71 9.30 -3.01
C GLU A 275 -8.07 8.24 -3.93
N PHE A 276 -6.75 8.35 -4.14
CA PHE A 276 -5.95 7.36 -4.88
C PHE A 276 -4.61 7.07 -4.18
N THR A 277 -4.01 5.94 -4.53
CA THR A 277 -2.66 5.56 -4.09
C THR A 277 -1.79 5.33 -5.31
N VAL A 278 -0.57 5.84 -5.26
CA VAL A 278 0.51 5.53 -6.22
C VAL A 278 1.65 4.82 -5.54
N ARG A 279 2.48 4.13 -6.31
CA ARG A 279 3.71 3.48 -5.85
C ARG A 279 4.84 3.61 -6.87
N GLU A 280 6.06 3.31 -6.43
CA GLU A 280 7.21 3.26 -7.33
C GLU A 280 7.04 2.12 -8.34
N ILE A 281 7.69 2.30 -9.49
CA ILE A 281 7.72 1.31 -10.57
C ILE A 281 8.63 0.14 -10.16
N ALA A 282 8.06 -1.06 -10.07
CA ALA A 282 8.81 -2.28 -9.83
C ALA A 282 9.45 -2.81 -11.13
N PHE A 283 10.48 -3.66 -10.96
CA PHE A 283 11.11 -4.34 -12.09
C PHE A 283 10.08 -5.11 -12.95
N LYS A 284 9.14 -5.79 -12.29
CA LYS A 284 8.09 -6.56 -12.98
C LYS A 284 7.15 -5.69 -13.80
N ASP A 285 6.83 -4.48 -13.33
CA ASP A 285 5.98 -3.54 -14.10
C ASP A 285 6.67 -3.17 -15.42
N ARG A 286 7.99 -2.95 -15.39
CA ARG A 286 8.77 -2.64 -16.60
C ARG A 286 8.75 -3.80 -17.59
N VAL A 287 8.90 -5.02 -17.09
CA VAL A 287 8.84 -6.23 -17.93
C VAL A 287 7.46 -6.40 -18.55
N GLU A 288 6.39 -6.28 -17.76
CA GLU A 288 5.01 -6.51 -18.22
C GLU A 288 4.54 -5.42 -19.21
N ASN A 289 4.92 -4.17 -18.96
CA ASN A 289 4.56 -3.03 -19.82
C ASN A 289 5.58 -2.74 -20.93
N GLN A 290 6.67 -3.52 -21.00
CA GLN A 290 7.79 -3.32 -21.94
C GLN A 290 8.40 -1.91 -21.84
N TRP A 291 8.49 -1.38 -20.63
CA TRP A 291 9.09 -0.07 -20.39
C TRP A 291 10.61 -0.16 -20.33
N PRO A 292 11.34 0.79 -20.96
CA PRO A 292 12.77 0.90 -20.79
C PRO A 292 13.13 1.37 -19.37
N ALA A 293 14.40 1.26 -18.99
CA ALA A 293 14.85 1.53 -17.62
C ALA A 293 14.68 3.02 -17.23
N GLU A 294 14.67 3.90 -18.22
CA GLU A 294 14.58 5.35 -18.09
C GLU A 294 13.15 5.87 -17.88
N VAL A 295 12.13 4.99 -17.95
CA VAL A 295 10.76 5.42 -17.64
C VAL A 295 10.68 5.74 -16.15
N GLU A 296 10.33 6.98 -15.86
CA GLU A 296 10.10 7.53 -14.53
C GLU A 296 8.61 7.86 -14.35
N GLY A 297 8.16 7.98 -13.10
CA GLY A 297 6.75 8.21 -12.79
C GLY A 297 6.28 7.53 -11.52
N ALA A 298 5.06 7.87 -11.11
CA ALA A 298 4.37 7.22 -10.00
C ALA A 298 3.21 6.36 -10.53
N LEU A 299 3.25 5.05 -10.30
CA LEU A 299 2.29 4.09 -10.83
C LEU A 299 1.06 3.98 -9.92
N VAL A 300 -0.14 4.22 -10.46
CA VAL A 300 -1.39 4.13 -9.70
C VAL A 300 -1.68 2.69 -9.31
N SER A 301 -1.71 2.42 -8.00
CA SER A 301 -1.95 1.10 -7.42
C SER A 301 -3.38 0.91 -6.92
N SER A 302 -4.05 1.99 -6.54
CA SER A 302 -5.43 1.97 -6.04
C SER A 302 -6.14 3.28 -6.36
N VAL A 303 -7.44 3.19 -6.62
CA VAL A 303 -8.34 4.34 -6.77
C VAL A 303 -9.63 4.00 -6.04
N GLU A 304 -10.09 4.86 -5.13
CA GLU A 304 -11.33 4.62 -4.40
C GLU A 304 -12.54 4.72 -5.35
N THR A 305 -13.40 3.69 -5.34
CA THR A 305 -14.59 3.64 -6.20
C THR A 305 -15.54 4.79 -5.91
N GLY A 306 -15.83 5.60 -6.93
CA GLY A 306 -16.70 6.78 -6.81
C GLY A 306 -16.02 8.00 -6.20
N GLY A 307 -14.73 7.91 -5.86
CA GLY A 307 -13.93 9.03 -5.41
C GLY A 307 -13.52 9.98 -6.54
N TRP A 308 -12.87 11.09 -6.19
CA TRP A 308 -12.54 12.16 -7.14
C TRP A 308 -11.66 11.69 -8.30
N ALA A 309 -10.59 10.93 -8.03
CA ALA A 309 -9.73 10.37 -9.06
C ALA A 309 -10.49 9.41 -10.00
N ALA A 310 -11.38 8.57 -9.47
CA ALA A 310 -12.21 7.68 -10.28
C ALA A 310 -13.17 8.47 -11.19
N LEU A 311 -13.77 9.55 -10.69
CA LEU A 311 -14.62 10.45 -11.48
C LEU A 311 -13.86 11.19 -12.58
N ALA A 312 -12.58 11.50 -12.32
CA ALA A 312 -11.64 12.04 -13.31
C ALA A 312 -11.09 10.95 -14.26
N ASN A 313 -11.56 9.70 -14.13
CA ASN A 313 -11.18 8.55 -14.95
C ASN A 313 -9.69 8.13 -14.82
N LEU A 314 -9.05 8.45 -13.69
CA LEU A 314 -7.78 7.83 -13.30
C LEU A 314 -8.03 6.37 -12.92
N LYS A 315 -7.16 5.46 -13.36
CA LYS A 315 -7.31 4.01 -13.19
C LYS A 315 -6.05 3.39 -12.61
N VAL A 316 -6.25 2.25 -11.94
CA VAL A 316 -5.16 1.36 -11.54
C VAL A 316 -4.39 0.94 -12.79
N GLY A 317 -3.06 1.07 -12.74
CA GLY A 317 -2.15 0.83 -13.85
C GLY A 317 -1.77 2.08 -14.65
N ASP A 318 -2.44 3.22 -14.43
CA ASP A 318 -2.00 4.49 -15.02
C ASP A 318 -0.66 4.92 -14.41
N LEU A 319 0.24 5.46 -15.24
CA LEU A 319 1.52 6.00 -14.81
C LEU A 319 1.45 7.54 -14.80
N ILE A 320 1.56 8.14 -13.62
CA ILE A 320 1.58 9.60 -13.47
C ILE A 320 2.99 10.10 -13.80
N LEU A 321 3.10 10.84 -14.91
CA LEU A 321 4.37 11.41 -15.39
C LEU A 321 4.56 12.87 -14.94
N ALA A 322 3.47 13.61 -14.73
CA ALA A 322 3.51 15.02 -14.37
C ALA A 322 2.21 15.46 -13.67
N VAL A 323 2.32 16.47 -12.79
CA VAL A 323 1.20 17.20 -12.18
C VAL A 323 1.41 18.69 -12.41
N ASP A 324 0.40 19.40 -12.92
CA ASP A 324 0.51 20.82 -13.27
C ASP A 324 1.71 21.16 -14.17
N SER A 325 2.02 20.25 -15.11
CA SER A 325 3.21 20.30 -16.00
C SER A 325 4.57 20.17 -15.30
N MET A 326 4.60 19.91 -13.99
CA MET A 326 5.82 19.56 -13.27
C MET A 326 6.05 18.05 -13.35
N PRO A 327 7.21 17.59 -13.84
CA PRO A 327 7.55 16.17 -13.90
C PRO A 327 7.50 15.51 -12.52
N ILE A 328 6.98 14.29 -12.47
CA ILE A 328 6.98 13.42 -11.29
C ILE A 328 7.92 12.25 -11.59
N PRO A 329 9.21 12.34 -11.22
CA PRO A 329 10.15 11.25 -11.49
C PRO A 329 9.93 10.05 -10.57
N ASP A 330 9.41 10.28 -9.37
CA ASP A 330 9.25 9.29 -8.31
C ASP A 330 8.04 9.61 -7.42
N VAL A 331 7.70 8.69 -6.51
CA VAL A 331 6.56 8.84 -5.61
C VAL A 331 6.75 9.98 -4.62
N LYS A 332 7.99 10.33 -4.26
CA LYS A 332 8.30 11.40 -3.30
C LYS A 332 8.06 12.80 -3.88
N SER A 333 7.93 12.89 -5.20
CA SER A 333 7.68 14.13 -5.92
C SER A 333 6.20 14.52 -5.95
N LEU A 334 5.31 13.65 -5.45
CA LEU A 334 3.87 13.89 -5.23
C LEU A 334 3.59 14.37 -3.80
#